data_AF-A0A7Y5KEK0-F1
#
_entry.id   AF-A0A7Y5KEK0-F1
#
_cell.length_a   1.000
_cell.length_b   1.000
_cell.length_c   1.000
_cell.angle_alpha   90.00
_cell.angle_beta   90.00
_cell.angle_gamma   90.00
#
_symmetry.space_group_name_H-M   'P 1'
#
loop_
_entity.id
_entity.type
_entity.pdbx_description
1 polymer ?
#
loop_
_entity_poly.entity_id
_entity_poly.type
_entity_poly.pdbx_seq_one_letter_code
_entity_poly.pdbx_strand_id
1 'polypeptide(L)'
;MKRMMGIVALLLVSMAWAGAVVSEFRGEPGRNKVTLKWTSEAEINLKGFEVQRGLNKTELEKLDFVEAKGATIGKTEYTYEDNSVFKSDGRVYFYRLKLVDKDGGTTETAMIEVNPTISSARATWGSIKAMFR
;
A
#
# COMPACT_ATOMS: atom_id res chain seq x y z
N MET A 1 -6.57 37.62 40.12
CA MET A 1 -7.55 36.53 40.40
C MET A 1 -8.45 36.42 39.18
N LYS A 2 -8.63 35.35 38.41
CA LYS A 2 -8.12 33.98 38.28
C LYS A 2 -8.40 33.61 36.80
N ARG A 3 -7.45 32.94 36.12
CA ARG A 3 -7.58 31.81 35.17
C ARG A 3 -8.70 31.90 34.09
N MET A 4 -8.50 31.64 32.80
CA MET A 4 -7.81 30.48 32.20
C MET A 4 -7.79 30.66 30.67
N MET A 5 -6.67 30.32 30.03
CA MET A 5 -6.62 29.95 28.61
C MET A 5 -7.60 28.81 28.32
N GLY A 6 -8.43 28.97 27.29
CA GLY A 6 -9.14 27.88 26.65
C GLY A 6 -8.84 27.93 25.16
N ILE A 7 -7.75 27.28 24.75
CA ILE A 7 -7.49 26.96 23.35
C ILE A 7 -8.69 26.14 22.89
N VAL A 8 -9.52 26.71 22.01
CA VAL A 8 -10.51 25.97 21.23
C VAL A 8 -9.68 25.13 20.26
N ALA A 9 -9.20 23.99 20.75
CA ALA A 9 -8.67 22.95 19.90
C ALA A 9 -9.86 22.43 19.09
N LEU A 10 -9.92 22.88 17.84
CA LEU A 10 -10.63 22.27 16.74
C LEU A 10 -10.32 20.77 16.72
N LEU A 11 -11.02 20.00 17.54
CA LEU A 11 -11.21 18.58 17.29
C LEU A 11 -12.21 18.50 16.14
N LEU A 12 -11.68 18.70 14.95
CA LEU A 12 -12.21 18.14 13.72
C LEU A 12 -12.16 16.62 13.85
N VAL A 13 -12.99 16.06 14.74
CA VAL A 13 -13.55 14.73 14.50
C VAL A 13 -14.71 14.97 13.56
N SER A 14 -14.39 15.43 12.35
CA SER A 14 -15.33 15.41 11.24
C SER A 14 -15.71 13.96 11.07
N MET A 15 -17.00 13.68 11.31
CA MET A 15 -17.72 12.45 10.95
C MET A 15 -16.84 11.46 10.23
N ALA A 16 -16.34 10.45 10.96
CA ALA A 16 -15.75 9.28 10.37
C ALA A 16 -16.74 8.78 9.32
N TRP A 17 -16.39 8.97 8.06
CA TRP A 17 -16.96 8.23 6.96
C TRP A 17 -17.00 6.78 7.40
N ALA A 18 -18.20 6.19 7.49
CA ALA A 18 -18.38 4.77 7.74
C ALA A 18 -17.96 3.99 6.48
N GLY A 19 -16.71 4.15 6.07
CA GLY A 19 -16.12 3.62 4.85
C GLY A 19 -15.16 2.47 5.15
N ALA A 20 -14.29 2.20 4.20
CA ALA A 20 -13.30 1.15 4.33
C ALA A 20 -12.19 1.52 5.33
N VAL A 21 -11.78 0.54 6.14
CA VAL A 21 -10.73 0.72 7.15
C VAL A 21 -9.71 -0.40 7.03
N VAL A 22 -8.43 -0.05 6.95
CA VAL A 22 -7.29 -0.97 7.02
C VAL A 22 -6.59 -0.79 8.36
N SER A 23 -6.48 -1.86 9.14
CA SER A 23 -5.83 -1.83 10.46
C SER A 23 -4.34 -2.13 10.41
N GLU A 24 -3.90 -2.90 9.41
CA GLU A 24 -2.51 -3.28 9.24
C GLU A 24 -2.15 -3.34 7.76
N PHE A 25 -0.98 -2.80 7.41
CA PHE A 25 -0.35 -3.01 6.12
C PHE A 25 1.14 -3.24 6.33
N ARG A 26 1.65 -4.38 5.86
CA ARG A 26 3.05 -4.77 6.01
C ARG A 26 3.57 -5.46 4.75
N GLY A 27 4.88 -5.40 4.57
CA GLY A 27 5.60 -6.02 3.46
C GLY A 27 6.67 -6.96 3.99
N GLU A 28 6.66 -8.19 3.49
CA GLU A 28 7.64 -9.22 3.83
C GLU A 28 8.64 -9.34 2.66
N PRO A 29 9.92 -8.99 2.88
CA PRO A 29 10.93 -9.11 1.83
C PRO A 29 11.27 -10.59 1.58
N GLY A 30 11.34 -10.96 0.30
CA GLY A 30 11.77 -12.28 -0.16
C GLY A 30 12.91 -12.20 -1.17
N ARG A 31 13.31 -13.37 -1.68
CA ARG A 31 14.28 -13.46 -2.79
C ARG A 31 13.56 -13.14 -4.11
N ASN A 32 13.95 -12.06 -4.77
CA ASN A 32 13.35 -11.54 -6.00
C ASN A 32 11.83 -11.29 -5.89
N LYS A 33 11.31 -11.10 -4.68
CA LYS A 33 9.89 -10.83 -4.44
C LYS A 33 9.66 -10.02 -3.19
N VAL A 34 8.51 -9.34 -3.13
CA VAL A 34 7.94 -8.76 -1.92
C VAL A 34 6.53 -9.30 -1.75
N THR A 35 6.21 -9.80 -0.56
CA THR A 35 4.85 -10.24 -0.21
C THR A 35 4.19 -9.16 0.64
N LEU A 36 3.20 -8.48 0.09
CA LEU A 36 2.39 -7.48 0.79
C LEU A 36 1.22 -8.18 1.48
N LYS A 37 0.96 -7.81 2.73
CA LYS A 37 -0.16 -8.31 3.52
C LYS A 37 -0.88 -7.15 4.20
N TRP A 38 -2.20 -7.18 4.17
CA TRP A 38 -3.03 -6.22 4.89
C TRP A 38 -4.29 -6.86 5.42
N THR A 39 -4.85 -6.19 6.42
CA THR A 39 -6.12 -6.55 7.05
C THR A 39 -7.06 -5.36 6.98
N SER A 40 -8.22 -5.55 6.35
CA SER A 40 -9.33 -4.60 6.45
C SER A 40 -10.22 -4.99 7.63
N GLU A 41 -10.67 -4.00 8.40
CA GLU A 41 -11.66 -4.19 9.47
C GLU A 41 -13.09 -3.92 8.98
N ALA A 42 -13.21 -3.12 7.92
CA ALA A 42 -14.46 -2.81 7.26
C ALA A 42 -14.20 -2.52 5.78
N GLU A 43 -15.11 -2.97 4.93
CA GLU A 43 -15.06 -2.77 3.47
C GLU A 43 -16.33 -2.09 2.94
N ILE A 44 -16.93 -1.23 3.77
CA ILE A 44 -18.16 -0.52 3.41
C ILE A 44 -17.88 0.44 2.25
N ASN A 45 -18.68 0.33 1.19
CA ASN A 45 -18.53 1.08 -0.06
C ASN A 45 -17.18 0.88 -0.79
N LEU A 46 -16.39 -0.13 -0.42
CA LEU A 46 -15.10 -0.36 -1.05
C LEU A 46 -15.25 -1.09 -2.39
N LYS A 47 -14.59 -0.59 -3.43
CA LYS A 47 -14.41 -1.31 -4.71
C LYS A 47 -13.18 -2.23 -4.63
N GLY A 48 -12.09 -1.73 -4.06
CA GLY A 48 -10.88 -2.51 -3.88
C GLY A 48 -9.67 -1.66 -3.52
N PHE A 49 -8.51 -2.29 -3.58
CA PHE A 49 -7.23 -1.74 -3.19
C PHE A 49 -6.34 -1.61 -4.42
N GLU A 50 -5.96 -0.38 -4.75
CA GLU A 50 -4.89 -0.12 -5.69
C GLU A 50 -3.55 -0.27 -4.98
N VAL A 51 -2.80 -1.31 -5.36
CA VAL A 51 -1.45 -1.54 -4.86
C VAL A 51 -0.52 -0.61 -5.62
N GLN A 52 0.16 0.27 -4.89
CA GLN A 52 1.08 1.23 -5.48
C GLN A 52 2.50 0.98 -5.00
N ARG A 53 3.46 1.21 -5.90
CA ARG A 53 4.89 1.02 -5.63
C ARG A 53 5.72 2.15 -6.22
N GLY A 54 6.69 2.64 -5.47
CA GLY A 54 7.68 3.61 -5.89
C GLY A 54 9.11 3.16 -5.60
N LEU A 55 10.06 3.78 -6.30
CA LEU A 55 11.50 3.70 -5.98
C LEU A 55 11.93 4.85 -5.05
N ASN A 56 11.02 5.79 -4.80
CA ASN A 56 11.17 6.89 -3.87
C ASN A 56 9.82 7.11 -3.16
N LYS A 57 9.80 8.04 -2.22
CA LYS A 57 8.64 8.34 -1.36
C LYS A 57 7.56 9.19 -2.05
N THR A 58 7.83 9.73 -3.23
CA THR A 58 7.00 10.77 -3.88
C THR A 58 6.29 10.28 -5.14
N GLU A 59 6.89 9.32 -5.84
CA GLU A 59 6.42 8.80 -7.13
C GLU A 59 6.08 7.32 -6.96
N LEU A 60 4.82 7.07 -6.59
CA LEU A 60 4.27 5.72 -6.53
C LEU A 60 3.38 5.50 -7.74
N GLU A 61 3.68 4.45 -8.49
CA GLU A 61 2.91 4.02 -9.63
C GLU A 61 1.96 2.89 -9.21
N LYS A 62 0.82 2.81 -9.90
CA LYS A 62 -0.06 1.66 -9.79
C LYS A 62 0.66 0.40 -10.27
N LEU A 63 0.75 -0.60 -9.41
CA LEU A 63 1.24 -1.93 -9.75
C LEU A 63 0.09 -2.86 -10.13
N ASP A 64 -0.98 -2.86 -9.33
CA ASP A 64 -2.14 -3.74 -9.54
C ASP A 64 -3.39 -3.21 -8.82
N PHE A 65 -4.53 -3.85 -9.06
CA PHE A 65 -5.78 -3.61 -8.35
C PHE A 65 -6.33 -4.91 -7.79
N VAL A 66 -6.48 -4.97 -6.46
CA VAL A 66 -7.05 -6.11 -5.74
C VAL A 66 -8.48 -5.79 -5.36
N GLU A 67 -9.44 -6.50 -5.92
CA GLU A 67 -10.86 -6.31 -5.61
C GLU A 67 -11.15 -6.59 -4.12
N ALA A 68 -12.02 -5.78 -3.53
CA ALA A 68 -12.53 -6.03 -2.19
C ALA A 68 -13.38 -7.32 -2.19
N LYS A 69 -13.23 -8.15 -1.17
CA LYS A 69 -13.95 -9.43 -1.05
C LYS A 69 -15.42 -9.24 -0.70
N GLY A 70 -15.85 -8.06 -0.28
CA GLY A 70 -17.26 -7.67 -0.23
C GLY A 70 -17.56 -6.63 0.84
N ALA A 71 -18.81 -6.13 0.89
CA ALA A 71 -19.26 -5.16 1.89
C ALA A 71 -19.47 -5.84 3.26
N THR A 72 -18.38 -6.29 3.87
CA THR A 72 -18.38 -6.97 5.16
C THR A 72 -17.89 -6.01 6.24
N ILE A 73 -18.51 -6.13 7.41
CA ILE A 73 -17.98 -5.57 8.66
C ILE A 73 -17.29 -6.75 9.35
N GLY A 74 -15.97 -6.66 9.52
CA GLY A 74 -15.16 -7.75 10.03
C GLY A 74 -13.79 -7.84 9.36
N LYS A 75 -12.89 -8.57 10.03
CA LYS A 75 -11.51 -8.74 9.57
C LYS A 75 -11.44 -9.54 8.29
N THR A 76 -10.88 -8.93 7.26
CA THR A 76 -10.57 -9.60 6.00
C THR A 76 -9.10 -9.45 5.67
N GLU A 77 -8.43 -10.58 5.50
CA GLU A 77 -7.00 -10.63 5.23
C GLU A 77 -6.73 -10.77 3.73
N TYR A 78 -5.68 -10.09 3.28
CA TYR A 78 -5.23 -10.06 1.90
C TYR A 78 -3.75 -10.36 1.80
N THR A 79 -3.35 -10.92 0.66
CA THR A 79 -1.95 -11.17 0.32
C THR A 79 -1.75 -10.89 -1.15
N TYR A 80 -0.69 -10.15 -1.47
CA TYR A 80 -0.28 -9.82 -2.83
C TYR A 80 1.22 -10.05 -2.99
N GLU A 81 1.62 -10.71 -4.07
CA GLU A 81 3.04 -10.96 -4.35
C GLU A 81 3.56 -10.10 -5.50
N ASP A 82 4.44 -9.16 -5.20
CA ASP A 82 5.21 -8.43 -6.20
C ASP A 82 6.47 -9.22 -6.60
N ASN A 83 6.40 -9.91 -7.74
CA ASN A 83 7.53 -10.63 -8.36
C ASN A 83 8.31 -9.76 -9.36
N SER A 84 7.97 -8.47 -9.47
CA SER A 84 8.55 -7.54 -10.44
C SER A 84 9.73 -6.71 -9.89
N VAL A 85 10.17 -7.02 -8.67
CA VAL A 85 11.31 -6.40 -7.97
C VAL A 85 12.67 -6.86 -8.51
N PHE A 86 12.88 -6.89 -9.83
CA PHE A 86 14.09 -7.47 -10.44
C PHE A 86 15.01 -6.43 -11.09
N LYS A 87 14.61 -5.15 -11.14
CA LYS A 87 15.23 -4.16 -12.03
C LYS A 87 16.38 -3.35 -11.42
N SER A 88 16.84 -3.67 -10.21
CA SER A 88 17.83 -2.84 -9.56
C SER A 88 18.47 -3.49 -8.36
N ASP A 89 19.81 -3.56 -8.37
CA ASP A 89 20.59 -3.96 -7.20
C ASP A 89 20.21 -3.11 -5.99
N GLY A 90 19.83 -3.79 -4.90
CA GLY A 90 19.71 -3.18 -3.57
C GLY A 90 18.73 -2.01 -3.43
N ARG A 91 17.70 -1.89 -4.29
CA ARG A 91 16.74 -0.79 -4.13
C ARG A 91 15.75 -1.06 -3.00
N VAL A 92 15.61 -0.02 -2.19
CA VAL A 92 14.48 0.20 -1.30
C VAL A 92 13.24 0.41 -2.16
N TYR A 93 12.19 -0.35 -1.87
CA TYR A 93 10.88 -0.17 -2.50
C TYR A 93 9.91 0.41 -1.50
N PHE A 94 9.12 1.37 -1.95
CA PHE A 94 8.06 2.00 -1.17
C PHE A 94 6.72 1.48 -1.65
N TYR A 95 5.85 1.09 -0.71
CA TYR A 95 4.51 0.60 -1.02
C TYR A 95 3.46 1.34 -0.21
N ARG A 96 2.28 1.53 -0.81
CA ARG A 96 1.07 1.95 -0.10
C ARG A 96 -0.14 1.30 -0.76
N LEU A 97 -1.24 1.25 -0.01
CA LEU A 97 -2.54 0.90 -0.57
C LEU A 97 -3.34 2.18 -0.76
N LYS A 98 -3.91 2.33 -1.94
CA LYS A 98 -4.95 3.32 -2.19
C LYS A 98 -6.29 2.58 -2.25
N LEU A 99 -7.12 2.79 -1.24
CA LEU A 99 -8.48 2.31 -1.17
C LEU A 99 -9.31 3.11 -2.18
N VAL A 100 -10.05 2.42 -3.03
CA VAL A 100 -10.91 3.01 -4.04
C VAL A 100 -12.33 2.58 -3.73
N ASP A 101 -13.20 3.55 -3.48
CA ASP A 101 -14.61 3.33 -3.18
C ASP A 101 -15.42 3.18 -4.48
N LYS A 102 -16.63 2.64 -4.38
CA LYS A 102 -17.51 2.39 -5.54
C LYS A 102 -18.04 3.68 -6.16
N ASP A 103 -18.13 4.76 -5.39
CA ASP A 103 -18.50 6.11 -5.81
C ASP A 103 -17.29 6.93 -6.29
N GLY A 104 -16.10 6.33 -6.33
CA GLY A 104 -14.88 6.99 -6.81
C GLY A 104 -14.13 7.77 -5.72
N GLY A 105 -14.62 7.74 -4.47
CA GLY A 105 -13.85 8.17 -3.30
C GLY A 105 -12.54 7.40 -3.17
N THR A 106 -11.51 8.03 -2.63
CA THR A 106 -10.23 7.35 -2.42
C THR A 106 -9.59 7.74 -1.10
N THR A 107 -9.06 6.74 -0.40
CA THR A 107 -8.28 6.91 0.84
C THR A 107 -6.96 6.18 0.69
N GLU A 108 -5.90 6.62 1.37
CA GLU A 108 -4.59 5.99 1.28
C GLU A 108 -4.11 5.54 2.67
N THR A 109 -3.39 4.41 2.70
CA THR A 109 -2.70 3.97 3.92
C THR A 109 -1.41 4.74 4.13
N ALA A 110 -0.84 4.62 5.34
CA ALA A 110 0.55 4.93 5.53
C ALA A 110 1.42 4.11 4.56
N MET A 111 2.51 4.72 4.10
CA MET A 111 3.48 4.09 3.23
C MET A 111 4.45 3.25 4.05
N ILE A 112 4.84 2.10 3.52
CA ILE A 112 5.86 1.22 4.08
C ILE A 112 7.08 1.15 3.18
N GLU A 113 8.21 0.81 3.79
CA GLU A 113 9.49 0.63 3.12
C GLU A 113 9.89 -0.85 3.20
N VAL A 114 10.31 -1.44 2.07
CA VAL A 114 10.67 -2.87 2.00
C VAL A 114 11.94 -3.06 1.17
N ASN A 115 12.86 -3.86 1.72
CA ASN A 115 14.19 -4.12 1.17
C ASN A 115 14.34 -5.61 0.79
N PRO A 116 13.93 -6.04 -0.41
CA PRO A 116 14.04 -7.43 -0.85
C PRO A 116 15.47 -7.80 -1.24
N THR A 117 15.79 -9.09 -1.20
CA THR A 117 17.07 -9.60 -1.70
C THR A 117 16.97 -9.89 -3.20
N ILE A 118 17.74 -9.18 -4.02
CA ILE A 118 17.75 -9.38 -5.48
C ILE A 118 18.93 -10.26 -5.88
N SER A 119 18.66 -11.32 -6.62
CA SER A 119 19.69 -12.22 -7.13
C SER A 119 20.34 -11.62 -8.37
N SER A 120 21.65 -11.41 -8.32
CA SER A 120 22.48 -10.85 -9.42
C SER A 120 22.28 -11.57 -10.75
N ALA A 121 22.12 -12.91 -10.75
CA ALA A 121 21.84 -13.68 -11.96
C ALA A 121 20.54 -13.24 -12.67
N ARG A 122 19.45 -12.94 -11.94
CA ARG A 122 18.17 -12.53 -12.57
C ARG A 122 18.21 -11.09 -13.07
N ALA A 123 19.03 -10.24 -12.45
CA ALA A 123 19.27 -8.89 -12.92
C ALA A 123 20.01 -8.86 -14.27
N THR A 124 21.06 -9.68 -14.45
CA THR A 124 21.85 -9.71 -15.68
C THR A 124 21.10 -10.35 -16.86
N TRP A 125 20.31 -11.41 -16.63
CA TRP A 125 19.48 -12.04 -17.66
C TRP A 125 18.46 -11.07 -18.30
N GLY A 126 17.88 -10.16 -17.51
CA GLY A 126 16.99 -9.11 -18.00
C GLY A 126 17.70 -8.13 -18.92
N SER A 127 18.88 -7.65 -18.52
CA SER A 127 19.70 -6.72 -19.31
C SER A 127 20.19 -7.35 -20.62
N ILE A 128 20.64 -8.62 -20.58
CA ILE A 128 21.10 -9.35 -21.76
C ILE A 128 19.98 -9.50 -22.78
N LYS A 129 18.79 -9.97 -22.37
CA LYS A 129 17.65 -10.12 -23.29
C LYS A 129 17.23 -8.77 -23.91
N ALA A 130 17.35 -7.67 -23.16
CA ALA A 130 17.02 -6.33 -23.64
C ALA A 130 18.04 -5.73 -24.62
N MET A 131 19.22 -6.34 -24.80
CA MET A 131 20.25 -5.92 -25.77
C MET A 131 20.10 -6.56 -27.15
N PHE A 132 19.34 -7.65 -27.27
CA PHE A 132 19.13 -8.39 -28.52
C PHE A 132 17.72 -8.22 -29.11
N ARG A 133 17.09 -7.08 -28.83
CA ARG A 133 15.79 -6.66 -29.37
C ARG A 133 15.96 -5.47 -30.29
#